data_AF-A0A0W1QMR3-F1
#
_entry.id   AF-A0A0W1QMR3-F1
#
_cell.length_a   1.000
_cell.length_b   1.000
_cell.length_c   1.000
_cell.angle_alpha   90.00
_cell.angle_beta   90.00
_cell.angle_gamma   90.00
#
_symmetry.space_group_name_H-M   'P 1'
#
loop_
_entity.id
_entity.type
_entity.pdbx_description
1 polymer ?
#
loop_
_entity_poly.entity_id
_entity_poly.type
_entity_poly.pdbx_seq_one_letter_code
_entity_poly.pdbx_strand_id
1 'polypeptide(L)'
;MTDGTMLAQLIEQAESEGAELATLRAIAEEAGDMGAGRALARLGLEDGGAAKDMTELRELLSAWRDAKKSMIKAVMQWVGRMVAALVLVALAMRLGFPGWLK
;
A
#
# COMPACT_ATOMS: atom_id res chain seq x y z
N MET A 1 -21.04 16.38 3.73
CA MET A 1 -20.50 17.54 4.47
C MET A 1 -19.03 17.25 4.68
N THR A 2 -18.16 18.00 4.02
CA THR A 2 -16.71 17.89 4.18
C THR A 2 -16.29 18.60 5.48
N ASP A 3 -15.47 17.97 6.31
CA ASP A 3 -15.08 18.48 7.63
C ASP A 3 -14.51 19.91 7.59
N GLY A 4 -13.79 20.25 6.51
CA GLY A 4 -13.27 21.61 6.29
C GLY A 4 -14.36 22.67 6.09
N THR A 5 -15.53 22.28 5.58
CA THR A 5 -16.68 23.20 5.43
C THR A 5 -17.33 23.50 6.77
N MET A 6 -17.36 22.52 7.69
CA MET A 6 -17.90 22.72 9.04
C MET A 6 -17.03 23.66 9.87
N LEU A 7 -15.70 23.48 9.84
CA LEU A 7 -14.77 24.34 10.57
C LEU A 7 -14.82 25.79 10.06
N ALA A 8 -14.89 25.99 8.74
CA ALA A 8 -15.02 27.31 8.14
C ALA A 8 -16.33 28.01 8.59
N GLN A 9 -17.46 27.28 8.62
CA GLN A 9 -18.74 27.82 9.11
C GLN A 9 -18.69 28.21 10.58
N LEU A 10 -18.03 27.41 11.43
CA LEU A 10 -17.88 27.71 12.85
C LEU A 10 -16.99 28.95 13.09
N ILE A 11 -15.94 29.12 12.28
CA ILE A 11 -15.08 30.31 12.34
C ILE A 11 -15.87 31.56 11.90
N GLU A 12 -16.62 31.47 10.79
CA GLU A 12 -17.47 32.56 10.29
C GLU A 12 -18.54 32.95 11.33
N GLN A 13 -19.17 31.96 11.96
CA GLN A 13 -20.12 32.21 13.04
C GLN A 13 -19.45 32.91 14.23
N ALA A 14 -18.31 32.41 14.71
CA ALA A 14 -17.61 33.00 15.85
C ALA A 14 -17.09 34.42 15.55
N GLU A 15 -16.64 34.69 14.32
CA GLU A 15 -16.27 36.02 13.86
C GLU A 15 -17.48 36.97 13.88
N SER A 16 -18.65 36.49 13.43
CA SER A 16 -19.91 37.26 13.49
C SER A 16 -20.37 37.56 14.93
N GLU A 17 -19.97 36.72 15.90
CA GLU A 17 -20.20 36.91 17.34
C GLU A 17 -19.11 37.79 18.01
N GLY A 18 -18.15 38.29 17.23
CA GLY A 18 -17.12 39.25 17.66
C GLY A 18 -15.77 38.64 18.06
N ALA A 19 -15.54 37.35 17.80
CA ALA A 19 -14.23 36.74 18.01
C ALA A 19 -13.21 37.19 16.95
N GLU A 20 -11.96 37.38 17.36
CA GLU A 20 -10.88 37.76 16.45
C GLU A 20 -10.45 36.56 15.59
N LEU A 21 -10.46 36.72 14.27
CA LEU A 21 -10.08 35.68 13.31
C LEU A 21 -8.67 35.11 13.54
N ALA A 22 -7.70 35.96 13.92
CA ALA A 22 -6.33 35.54 14.21
C ALA A 22 -6.28 34.58 15.40
N THR A 23 -7.05 34.87 16.46
CA THR A 23 -7.18 34.02 17.63
C THR A 23 -7.86 32.69 17.28
N LEU A 24 -8.95 32.72 16.50
CA LEU A 24 -9.64 31.50 16.05
C LEU A 24 -8.71 30.59 15.22
N ARG A 25 -7.92 31.18 14.33
CA ARG A 25 -6.95 30.44 13.51
C ARG A 25 -5.86 29.80 14.38
N ALA A 26 -5.31 30.53 15.34
CA ALA A 26 -4.30 29.99 16.25
C ALA A 26 -4.84 28.81 17.08
N ILE A 27 -6.08 28.90 17.57
CA ILE A 27 -6.74 27.80 18.29
C ILE A 27 -6.92 26.59 17.37
N ALA A 28 -7.34 26.80 16.12
CA ALA A 28 -7.54 25.71 15.16
C ALA A 28 -6.22 25.02 14.78
N GLU A 29 -5.15 25.78 14.57
CA GLU A 29 -3.80 25.26 14.30
C GLU A 29 -3.29 24.44 15.50
N GLU A 30 -3.35 24.99 16.73
CA GLU A 30 -2.91 24.29 17.94
C GLU A 30 -3.75 23.04 18.24
N ALA A 31 -5.07 23.10 18.08
CA ALA A 31 -5.94 21.94 18.26
C ALA A 31 -5.67 20.85 17.21
N GLY A 32 -5.36 21.25 15.98
CA GLY A 32 -4.95 20.37 14.88
C GLY A 32 -3.64 19.65 15.20
N ASP A 33 -2.61 20.40 15.60
CA ASP A 33 -1.30 19.86 15.94
C ASP A 33 -1.37 18.94 17.17
N MET A 34 -2.10 19.33 18.23
CA MET A 34 -2.35 18.46 19.37
C MET A 34 -3.14 17.19 19.00
N GLY A 35 -4.11 17.32 18.09
CA GLY A 35 -4.92 16.21 17.58
C GLY A 35 -4.07 15.21 16.81
N ALA A 36 -3.27 15.70 15.86
CA ALA A 36 -2.34 14.91 15.07
C ALA A 36 -1.29 14.23 15.95
N GLY A 37 -0.68 14.96 16.89
CA GLY A 37 0.28 14.41 17.85
C GLY A 37 -0.31 13.28 18.68
N ARG A 38 -1.53 13.42 19.22
CA ARG A 38 -2.22 12.34 19.95
C ARG A 38 -2.52 11.14 19.06
N ALA A 39 -2.89 11.36 17.81
CA ALA A 39 -3.15 10.27 16.87
C ALA A 39 -1.87 9.48 16.55
N LEU A 40 -0.76 10.18 16.30
CA LEU A 40 0.56 9.57 16.10
C LEU A 40 1.01 8.81 17.35
N ALA A 41 0.85 9.39 18.53
CA ALA A 41 1.19 8.73 19.79
C ALA A 41 0.38 7.43 20.04
N ARG A 42 -0.91 7.43 19.69
CA ARG A 42 -1.74 6.21 19.77
C ARG A 42 -1.30 5.12 18.81
N LEU A 43 -0.62 5.49 17.72
CA LEU A 43 -0.03 4.57 16.75
C LEU A 43 1.42 4.19 17.10
N GLY A 44 2.01 4.79 18.15
CA GLY A 44 3.42 4.62 18.47
C GLY A 44 4.37 5.28 17.46
N LEU A 45 3.93 6.36 16.79
CA LEU A 45 4.64 7.08 15.73
C LEU A 45 5.00 8.52 16.13
N GLU A 46 5.10 8.80 17.43
CA GLU A 46 5.39 10.12 17.98
C GLU A 46 6.87 10.50 17.97
N ASP A 47 7.77 9.54 17.78
CA ASP A 47 9.21 9.79 17.77
C ASP A 47 9.72 10.30 16.41
N GLY A 48 10.86 10.99 16.42
CA GLY A 48 11.45 11.58 15.20
C GLY A 48 11.95 10.56 14.16
N GLY A 49 12.08 9.28 14.53
CA GLY A 49 12.46 8.17 13.64
C GLY A 49 11.27 7.51 12.94
N ALA A 50 10.05 7.64 13.47
CA ALA A 50 8.86 6.95 13.00
C ALA A 50 8.60 7.07 11.48
N ALA A 51 8.82 8.26 10.90
CA ALA A 51 8.66 8.48 9.46
C ALA A 51 9.66 7.68 8.61
N LYS A 52 10.90 7.56 9.10
CA LYS A 52 11.96 6.80 8.44
C LYS A 52 11.65 5.31 8.54
N ASP A 53 11.30 4.82 9.72
CA ASP A 53 10.99 3.41 9.95
C ASP A 53 9.80 2.96 9.10
N MET A 54 8.76 3.80 8.99
CA MET A 54 7.62 3.53 8.12
C MET A 54 8.01 3.50 6.63
N THR A 55 9.01 4.26 6.23
CA THR A 55 9.54 4.24 4.86
C THR A 55 10.30 2.95 4.60
N GLU A 56 11.19 2.56 5.52
CA GLU A 56 11.95 1.30 5.44
C GLU A 56 11.02 0.07 5.40
N LEU A 57 9.98 0.04 6.25
CA LEU A 57 8.99 -1.04 6.23
C LEU A 57 8.23 -1.13 4.89
N ARG A 58 7.91 0.01 4.27
CA ARG A 58 7.26 0.02 2.94
C ARG A 58 8.19 -0.49 1.86
N GLU A 59 9.48 -0.16 1.92
CA GLU A 59 10.49 -0.67 1.00
C GLU A 59 10.66 -2.18 1.14
N LEU A 60 10.78 -2.69 2.37
CA LEU A 60 10.85 -4.12 2.66
C LEU A 60 9.61 -4.87 2.17
N LEU A 61 8.42 -4.32 2.41
CA LEU A 61 7.16 -4.89 1.91
C LEU A 61 7.08 -4.87 0.39
N SER A 62 7.59 -3.82 -0.26
CA SER A 62 7.65 -3.75 -1.71
C SER A 62 8.58 -4.84 -2.26
N ALA A 63 9.79 -4.96 -1.71
CA ALA A 63 10.76 -5.98 -2.09
C ALA A 63 10.20 -7.40 -1.91
N TRP A 64 9.53 -7.67 -0.79
CA TRP A 64 8.88 -8.95 -0.54
C TRP A 64 7.76 -9.25 -1.54
N ARG A 65 6.92 -8.25 -1.84
CA ARG A 65 5.83 -8.39 -2.81
C ARG A 65 6.37 -8.69 -4.20
N ASP A 66 7.47 -8.06 -4.59
CA ASP A 66 8.10 -8.30 -5.89
C ASP A 66 8.78 -9.66 -5.94
N ALA A 67 9.43 -10.10 -4.87
CA ALA A 67 9.95 -11.46 -4.74
C ALA A 67 8.83 -12.52 -4.86
N LYS A 68 7.68 -12.29 -4.20
CA LYS A 68 6.50 -13.18 -4.30
C LYS A 68 5.98 -13.27 -5.73
N LYS A 69 5.84 -12.13 -6.43
CA LYS A 69 5.44 -12.10 -7.85
C LYS A 69 6.43 -12.85 -8.73
N SER A 70 7.73 -12.66 -8.51
CA SER A 70 8.80 -13.34 -9.25
C SER A 70 8.71 -14.86 -9.09
N MET A 71 8.52 -15.34 -7.86
CA MET A 71 8.34 -16.76 -7.57
C MET A 71 7.13 -17.35 -8.30
N ILE A 72 5.96 -16.69 -8.22
CA ILE A 72 4.75 -17.16 -8.91
C ILE A 72 4.97 -17.21 -10.43
N LYS A 73 5.64 -16.19 -11.01
CA LYS A 73 5.97 -16.17 -12.43
C LYS A 73 6.89 -17.33 -12.81
N ALA A 74 7.93 -17.60 -12.03
CA ALA A 74 8.85 -18.70 -12.26
C ALA A 74 8.14 -20.07 -12.18
N VAL A 75 7.28 -20.26 -11.20
CA VAL A 75 6.45 -21.47 -11.04
C VAL A 75 5.56 -21.66 -12.26
N MET A 76 4.84 -20.61 -12.68
CA MET A 76 3.93 -20.68 -13.84
C MET A 76 4.69 -21.04 -15.13
N GLN A 77 5.89 -20.45 -15.31
CA GLN A 77 6.75 -20.75 -16.45
C GLN A 77 7.24 -22.21 -16.42
N TRP A 78 7.66 -22.71 -15.26
CA TRP A 78 8.08 -24.11 -15.11
C TRP A 78 6.93 -25.08 -15.39
N VAL A 79 5.75 -24.82 -14.83
CA VAL A 79 4.55 -25.62 -15.08
C VAL A 79 4.21 -25.65 -16.58
N GLY A 80 4.24 -24.49 -17.25
CA GLY A 80 4.02 -24.41 -18.69
C GLY A 80 5.00 -25.28 -19.50
N ARG A 81 6.29 -25.29 -19.12
CA ARG A 81 7.31 -26.15 -19.73
C ARG A 81 7.02 -27.63 -19.50
N MET A 82 6.63 -28.02 -18.28
CA MET A 82 6.29 -29.41 -17.96
C MET A 82 5.07 -29.89 -18.76
N VAL A 83 4.03 -29.06 -18.87
CA VAL A 83 2.85 -29.36 -19.69
C VAL A 83 3.24 -29.52 -21.16
N ALA A 84 4.03 -28.61 -21.71
CA ALA A 84 4.49 -28.71 -23.10
C ALA A 84 5.30 -29.99 -23.35
N ALA A 85 6.21 -30.35 -22.44
CA ALA A 85 6.99 -31.58 -22.53
C ALA A 85 6.09 -32.83 -22.51
N LEU A 86 5.09 -32.86 -21.62
CA LEU A 86 4.12 -33.96 -21.55
C LEU A 86 3.30 -34.09 -22.85
N VAL A 87 2.90 -32.97 -23.45
CA VAL A 87 2.19 -32.97 -24.75
C VAL A 87 3.08 -33.55 -25.86
N LEU A 88 4.35 -33.16 -25.93
CA LEU A 88 5.28 -33.71 -26.92
C LEU A 88 5.50 -35.22 -26.73
N VAL A 89 5.64 -35.66 -25.48
CA VAL A 89 5.77 -37.08 -25.13
C VAL A 89 4.52 -37.87 -25.54
N ALA A 90 3.32 -37.36 -25.24
CA ALA A 90 2.07 -37.96 -25.66
C ALA A 90 1.92 -38.02 -27.19
N LEU A 91 2.34 -36.96 -27.88
CA LEU A 91 2.32 -36.89 -29.34
C LEU A 91 3.27 -37.91 -29.97
N ALA A 92 4.50 -38.03 -29.45
CA ALA A 92 5.48 -39.02 -29.91
C ALA A 92 4.98 -40.46 -29.75
N MET A 93 4.31 -40.77 -28.62
CA MET A 93 3.67 -42.07 -28.42
C MET A 93 2.53 -42.31 -29.43
N ARG A 94 1.68 -41.30 -29.67
CA ARG A 94 0.54 -41.42 -30.61
C ARG A 94 0.96 -41.58 -32.07
N LEU A 95 2.06 -40.94 -32.48
CA LEU A 95 2.60 -41.02 -33.84
C LEU A 95 3.51 -42.24 -34.07
N GLY A 96 3.77 -43.05 -33.04
CA GLY A 96 4.55 -44.28 -33.20
C GLY A 96 6.06 -44.06 -33.36
N PHE A 97 6.58 -42.91 -32.92
CA PHE A 97 8.01 -42.57 -32.98
C PHE A 97 8.95 -43.61 -32.35
N PRO A 98 8.60 -44.32 -31.25
CA PRO A 98 9.41 -45.42 -30.70
C PRO A 98 9.64 -46.59 -31.67
N GLY A 99 8.79 -46.74 -32.69
CA GLY A 99 8.96 -47.75 -33.73
C GLY A 99 10.01 -47.39 -34.80
N TRP A 100 10.43 -46.13 -34.89
CA TRP A 100 11.44 -45.65 -35.86
C TRP A 100 12.88 -45.73 -35.33
N LEU A 101 13.04 -45.90 -34.01
CA LEU A 101 14.32 -46.02 -33.32
C LEU A 101 14.86 -47.47 -33.27
N LYS A 102 14.26 -48.39 -34.04
CA LYS A 102 14.67 -49.79 -34.16
C LYS A 102 15.50 -50.01 -35.42
#